data_AF-A0A8D8F6Q9-F1
#
_entry.id   AF-A0A8D8F6Q9-F1
#
_cell.length_a   1.000
_cell.length_b   1.000
_cell.length_c   1.000
_cell.angle_alpha   90.00
_cell.angle_beta   90.00
_cell.angle_gamma   90.00
#
_symmetry.space_group_name_H-M   'P 1'
#
loop_
_entity.id
_entity.type
_entity.pdbx_description
1 polymer ?
#
loop_
_entity_poly.entity_id
_entity_poly.type
_entity_poly.pdbx_seq_one_letter_code
_entity_poly.pdbx_strand_id
1 'polypeptide(L)'
;AFLKSEFCEENIEFWLACEDFKKTKSPQKLSSKAKKIYTDFIEKEAPKEINIDFQTKTLIAQNIQEATSGCFTTAQKRVYSLMENNSYPRFLESEFYQDLCKKPQITTEPHAT
;
A
#
# COMPACT_ATOMS: atom_id res chain seq x y z
N ALA A 1 8.90 6.79 3.34
CA ALA A 1 9.65 8.07 3.27
C ALA A 1 8.95 8.98 2.27
N PHE A 2 9.08 8.73 0.97
CA PHE A 2 8.43 9.53 -0.09
C PHE A 2 6.89 9.61 0.01
N LEU A 3 6.18 8.49 0.07
CA LEU A 3 4.70 8.55 0.12
C LEU A 3 4.15 9.28 1.35
N LYS A 4 4.88 9.24 2.47
CA LYS A 4 4.55 10.00 3.69
C LYS A 4 4.74 11.51 3.51
N SER A 5 5.78 11.94 2.78
CA SER A 5 5.95 13.36 2.47
C SER A 5 4.86 13.89 1.52
N GLU A 6 4.18 13.00 0.81
CA GLU A 6 3.06 13.34 -0.07
C GLU A 6 1.68 13.02 0.52
N PHE A 7 1.62 12.62 1.80
CA PHE A 7 0.38 12.28 2.50
C PHE A 7 -0.48 11.26 1.73
N CYS A 8 0.16 10.24 1.16
CA CYS A 8 -0.49 9.19 0.35
C CYS A 8 0.01 7.78 0.69
N GLU A 9 0.62 7.59 1.87
CA GLU A 9 1.15 6.30 2.32
C GLU A 9 0.09 5.22 2.54
N GLU A 10 -1.17 5.60 2.75
CA GLU A 10 -2.28 4.66 2.89
C GLU A 10 -2.40 3.71 1.70
N ASN A 11 -2.02 4.17 0.51
CA ASN A 11 -2.07 3.38 -0.71
C ASN A 11 -1.11 2.18 -0.66
N ILE A 12 0.14 2.38 -0.22
CA ILE A 12 1.10 1.28 -0.12
C ILE A 12 0.79 0.38 1.08
N GLU A 13 0.32 0.96 2.18
CA GLU A 13 -0.08 0.20 3.37
C GLU A 13 -1.26 -0.71 3.09
N PHE A 14 -2.29 -0.21 2.39
CA PHE A 14 -3.41 -1.02 1.92
C PHE A 14 -2.96 -2.14 0.98
N TRP A 15 -2.10 -1.81 0.01
CA TRP A 15 -1.60 -2.80 -0.95
C TRP A 15 -0.84 -3.93 -0.25
N LEU A 16 0.02 -3.60 0.72
CA LEU A 16 0.74 -4.58 1.54
C LEU A 16 -0.19 -5.41 2.43
N ALA A 17 -1.21 -4.78 3.02
CA ALA A 17 -2.22 -5.49 3.80
C ALA A 17 -2.99 -6.51 2.93
N CYS A 18 -3.27 -6.18 1.67
CA CYS A 18 -3.88 -7.11 0.71
C CYS A 18 -2.93 -8.28 0.34
N GLU A 19 -1.63 -8.03 0.16
CA GLU A 19 -0.64 -9.09 -0.08
C GLU A 19 -0.56 -10.09 1.08
N ASP A 20 -0.56 -9.59 2.32
CA ASP A 20 -0.57 -10.43 3.52
C ASP A 20 -1.93 -11.16 3.71
N PHE A 21 -3.04 -10.49 3.41
CA PHE A 21 -4.37 -11.09 3.44
C PHE A 21 -4.47 -12.31 2.50
N LYS A 22 -4.01 -12.19 1.25
CA LYS A 22 -4.03 -13.29 0.26
C LYS A 22 -3.26 -14.53 0.69
N LYS A 23 -2.23 -14.38 1.53
CA LYS A 23 -1.41 -15.48 2.06
C LYS A 23 -2.08 -16.21 3.24
N THR A 24 -3.19 -15.67 3.75
CA THR A 24 -3.86 -16.19 4.94
C THR A 24 -4.71 -17.43 4.62
N LYS A 25 -4.34 -18.58 5.21
CA LYS A 25 -5.04 -19.87 4.99
C LYS A 25 -6.12 -20.19 6.03
N SER A 26 -6.00 -19.65 7.25
CA SER A 26 -6.96 -19.91 8.33
C SER A 26 -8.23 -19.08 8.11
N PRO A 27 -9.42 -19.70 8.05
CA PRO A 27 -10.68 -18.97 7.84
C PRO A 27 -10.97 -17.92 8.92
N GLN A 28 -10.70 -18.24 10.19
CA GLN A 28 -10.86 -17.31 11.31
C GLN A 28 -9.95 -16.09 11.17
N LYS A 29 -8.66 -16.32 10.84
CA LYS A 29 -7.71 -15.23 10.59
C LYS A 29 -8.11 -14.41 9.38
N LEU A 30 -8.59 -15.06 8.31
CA LEU A 30 -9.06 -14.41 7.09
C LEU A 30 -10.20 -13.43 7.42
N SER A 31 -11.24 -13.87 8.11
CA SER A 31 -12.35 -13.00 8.52
C SER A 31 -11.89 -11.82 9.39
N SER A 32 -11.03 -12.07 10.38
CA SER A 32 -10.50 -11.01 11.25
C SER A 32 -9.67 -9.97 10.49
N LYS A 33 -8.80 -10.41 9.55
CA LYS A 33 -7.99 -9.51 8.72
C LYS A 33 -8.84 -8.76 7.72
N ALA A 34 -9.86 -9.40 7.13
CA ALA A 34 -10.78 -8.74 6.22
C ALA A 34 -11.48 -7.56 6.91
N LYS A 35 -12.05 -7.80 8.09
CA LYS A 35 -12.67 -6.74 8.89
C LYS A 35 -11.71 -5.60 9.21
N LYS A 36 -10.48 -5.93 9.62
CA LYS A 36 -9.44 -4.93 9.89
C LYS A 36 -9.09 -4.09 8.67
N ILE A 37 -8.87 -4.72 7.51
CA ILE A 37 -8.57 -4.00 6.26
C ILE A 37 -9.75 -3.11 5.87
N TYR A 38 -10.98 -3.58 6.06
CA TYR A 38 -12.17 -2.78 5.79
C TYR A 38 -12.23 -1.53 6.67
N THR A 39 -12.11 -1.67 8.00
CA THR A 39 -12.20 -0.53 8.94
C THR A 39 -11.02 0.44 8.82
N ASP A 40 -9.84 -0.07 8.46
CA ASP A 40 -8.63 0.76 8.37
C ASP A 40 -8.61 1.56 7.05
N PHE A 41 -9.13 1.00 5.93
CA PHE A 41 -8.90 1.55 4.59
C PHE A 41 -10.15 1.78 3.73
N ILE A 42 -11.26 1.07 3.95
CA ILE A 42 -12.40 1.03 3.00
C ILE A 42 -13.65 1.72 3.53
N GLU A 43 -13.91 1.57 4.84
CA GLU A 43 -15.06 2.18 5.50
C GLU A 43 -15.06 3.70 5.30
N LYS A 44 -16.25 4.28 5.20
CA LYS A 44 -16.39 5.73 5.10
C LYS A 44 -15.78 6.36 6.34
N GLU A 45 -14.95 7.39 6.16
CA GLU A 45 -14.24 8.08 7.25
C GLU A 45 -13.22 7.17 7.97
N ALA A 46 -12.78 6.08 7.34
CA ALA A 46 -11.70 5.27 7.85
C ALA A 46 -10.42 6.12 8.05
N PRO A 47 -9.62 5.84 9.09
CA PRO A 47 -8.43 6.63 9.41
C PRO A 47 -7.40 6.66 8.27
N LYS A 48 -7.42 5.68 7.38
CA LYS A 48 -6.56 5.57 6.19
C LYS A 48 -7.38 5.29 4.94
N GLU A 49 -8.55 5.93 4.83
CA GLU A 49 -9.47 5.74 3.72
C GLU A 49 -8.79 5.91 2.36
N ILE A 50 -8.78 4.86 1.53
CA ILE A 50 -8.21 4.91 0.18
C ILE A 50 -9.17 5.52 -0.84
N ASN A 51 -8.61 6.22 -1.83
CA ASN A 51 -9.38 6.85 -2.91
C ASN A 51 -9.74 5.83 -4.01
N ILE A 52 -10.85 5.12 -3.83
CA ILE A 52 -11.44 4.20 -4.81
C ILE A 52 -12.91 4.54 -5.06
N ASP A 53 -13.42 4.12 -6.22
CA ASP A 53 -14.79 4.41 -6.63
C ASP A 53 -15.85 3.75 -5.72
N PHE A 54 -17.02 4.39 -5.66
CA PHE A 54 -18.13 3.98 -4.80
C PHE A 54 -18.61 2.54 -5.09
N GLN A 55 -18.56 2.10 -6.35
CA GLN A 55 -18.99 0.75 -6.73
C GLN A 55 -18.07 -0.29 -6.11
N THR A 56 -16.75 -0.05 -6.18
CA THR A 56 -15.74 -0.92 -5.53
C THR A 56 -15.93 -0.97 -4.02
N LYS A 57 -16.14 0.18 -3.35
CA LYS A 57 -16.39 0.21 -1.89
C LYS A 57 -17.63 -0.59 -1.51
N THR A 58 -18.73 -0.41 -2.25
CA THR A 58 -20.00 -1.10 -2.02
C THR A 58 -19.85 -2.62 -2.18
N LEU A 59 -19.15 -3.07 -3.22
CA LEU A 59 -18.92 -4.49 -3.46
C LEU A 59 -18.12 -5.14 -2.33
N ILE A 60 -17.11 -4.45 -1.80
CA ILE A 60 -16.34 -4.94 -0.66
C ILE A 60 -17.23 -5.03 0.58
N ALA A 61 -18.00 -3.98 0.88
CA ALA A 61 -18.88 -3.93 2.04
C ALA A 61 -19.91 -5.08 2.06
N GLN A 62 -20.45 -5.44 0.89
CA GLN A 62 -21.40 -6.56 0.75
C GLN A 62 -20.74 -7.92 1.00
N ASN A 63 -19.50 -8.10 0.55
CA ASN A 63 -18.83 -9.40 0.58
C ASN A 63 -17.95 -9.63 1.82
N ILE A 64 -17.79 -8.62 2.69
CA ILE A 64 -16.83 -8.68 3.80
C ILE A 64 -17.21 -9.71 4.88
N GLN A 65 -18.50 -10.03 5.02
CA GLN A 65 -18.99 -11.02 5.99
C GLN A 65 -18.56 -12.44 5.61
N GLU A 66 -18.52 -12.73 4.31
CA GLU A 66 -18.06 -13.99 3.73
C GLU A 66 -16.73 -13.79 2.99
N ALA A 67 -15.78 -13.14 3.68
CA ALA A 67 -14.51 -12.77 3.08
C ALA A 67 -13.78 -13.97 2.48
N THR A 68 -13.50 -13.90 1.18
CA THR A 68 -12.60 -14.80 0.46
C THR A 68 -11.25 -14.13 0.25
N SER A 69 -10.22 -14.90 -0.10
CA SER A 69 -8.91 -14.34 -0.48
C SER A 69 -8.99 -13.33 -1.63
N GLY A 70 -10.06 -13.37 -2.43
CA GLY A 70 -10.32 -12.45 -3.53
C GLY A 70 -10.99 -11.13 -3.15
N CYS A 71 -11.43 -10.94 -1.90
CA CYS A 71 -12.29 -9.83 -1.46
C CYS A 71 -11.77 -8.43 -1.87
N PHE A 72 -10.45 -8.21 -1.80
CA PHE A 72 -9.84 -6.91 -2.11
C PHE A 72 -9.19 -6.83 -3.48
N THR A 73 -9.32 -7.84 -4.35
CA THR A 73 -8.56 -7.92 -5.62
C THR A 73 -8.77 -6.69 -6.51
N THR A 74 -10.01 -6.25 -6.67
CA THR A 74 -10.35 -5.10 -7.50
C THR A 74 -9.78 -3.81 -6.92
N ALA A 75 -10.00 -3.54 -5.63
CA ALA A 75 -9.45 -2.37 -4.96
C ALA A 75 -7.91 -2.37 -4.98
N GLN A 76 -7.27 -3.52 -4.73
CA GLN A 76 -5.82 -3.66 -4.76
C GLN A 76 -5.24 -3.29 -6.13
N LYS A 77 -5.86 -3.75 -7.22
CA LYS A 77 -5.45 -3.38 -8.58
C LYS A 77 -5.59 -1.88 -8.84
N ARG A 78 -6.70 -1.27 -8.41
CA ARG A 78 -6.93 0.18 -8.55
C ARG A 78 -5.87 1.00 -7.82
N VAL A 79 -5.59 0.66 -6.57
CA VAL A 79 -4.57 1.35 -5.75
C VAL A 79 -3.17 1.16 -6.31
N TYR A 80 -2.84 -0.04 -6.81
CA TYR A 80 -1.58 -0.26 -7.51
C TYR A 80 -1.45 0.66 -8.72
N SER A 81 -2.46 0.70 -9.61
CA SER A 81 -2.45 1.58 -10.78
C SER A 81 -2.40 3.06 -10.39
N LEU A 82 -3.04 3.46 -9.29
CA LEU A 82 -2.95 4.84 -8.78
C LEU A 82 -1.51 5.19 -8.39
N MET A 83 -0.84 4.34 -7.62
CA MET A 83 0.56 4.54 -7.25
C MET A 83 1.48 4.53 -8.48
N GLU A 84 1.30 3.56 -9.38
CA GLU A 84 2.12 3.39 -10.59
C GLU A 84 2.04 4.59 -11.53
N ASN A 85 0.86 5.19 -11.70
CA ASN A 85 0.67 6.30 -12.64
C ASN A 85 0.86 7.70 -12.02
N ASN A 86 0.85 7.82 -10.69
CA ASN A 86 0.93 9.13 -10.03
C ASN A 86 2.17 9.27 -9.12
N SER A 87 2.28 8.44 -8.09
CA SER A 87 3.34 8.59 -7.09
C SER A 87 4.67 8.01 -7.56
N TYR A 88 4.66 6.95 -8.35
CA TYR A 88 5.88 6.27 -8.79
C TYR A 88 6.75 7.13 -9.74
N PRO A 89 6.22 7.82 -10.77
CA PRO A 89 7.04 8.70 -11.60
C PRO A 89 7.69 9.83 -10.79
N ARG A 90 6.90 10.45 -9.89
CA ARG A 90 7.41 11.49 -8.98
C ARG A 90 8.44 10.97 -7.99
N PHE A 91 8.30 9.72 -7.53
CA PHE A 91 9.30 9.08 -6.69
C PHE A 91 10.65 8.98 -7.41
N LEU A 92 10.67 8.57 -8.68
CA LEU A 92 11.90 8.45 -9.48
C LEU A 92 12.60 9.81 -9.68
N GLU A 93 11.83 10.89 -9.75
CA GLU A 93 12.34 12.26 -9.86
C GLU A 93 12.72 12.88 -8.50
N SER A 94 12.25 12.31 -7.40
CA SER A 94 12.44 12.87 -6.05
C SER A 94 13.86 12.69 -5.51
N GLU A 95 14.26 13.60 -4.62
CA GLU A 95 15.53 13.49 -3.87
C GLU A 95 15.67 12.17 -3.11
N PHE A 96 14.56 11.60 -2.63
CA PHE A 96 14.56 10.30 -1.97
C PHE A 96 15.16 9.20 -2.85
N TYR A 97 14.81 9.17 -4.14
CA TYR A 97 15.36 8.18 -5.07
C TYR A 97 16.78 8.55 -5.49
N GLN A 98 17.03 9.85 -5.76
CA GLN A 98 18.36 10.31 -6.16
C GLN A 98 19.43 10.03 -5.09
N ASP A 99 19.08 10.19 -3.81
CA ASP A 99 19.97 9.89 -2.69
C ASP A 99 20.26 8.39 -2.56
N LEU A 100 19.30 7.52 -2.88
CA LEU A 100 19.53 6.07 -2.93
C LEU A 100 20.47 5.68 -4.09
N CYS A 101 20.44 6.43 -5.19
CA CYS A 101 21.33 6.21 -6.33
C CYS A 101 22.76 6.70 -6.11
N LYS A 102 22.98 7.60 -5.15
CA LYS A 102 24.33 8.02 -4.75
C LYS A 102 25.01 6.83 -4.07
N LYS A 103 26.04 6.29 -4.72
CA LYS A 103 26.87 5.21 -4.14
C LYS A 103 27.37 5.65 -2.76
N PRO A 104 27.44 4.75 -1.76
CA PRO A 104 28.12 5.06 -0.52
C PRO A 104 29.53 5.54 -0.85
N GLN A 105 29.89 6.74 -0.39
CA GLN A 105 31.26 7.23 -0.55
C GLN A 105 32.16 6.26 0.22
N ILE A 106 32.92 5.46 -0.51
CA ILE A 106 34.05 4.73 0.07
C ILE A 106 35.07 5.81 0.38
N THR A 107 35.13 6.26 1.63
CA THR A 107 36.20 7.10 2.13
C THR A 107 37.48 6.26 2.09
N THR A 108 38.21 6.31 0.98
CA THR A 108 39.59 5.86 0.96
C THR A 108 40.40 6.90 1.71
N GLU A 109 40.72 6.61 2.98
CA GLU A 109 41.74 7.36 3.71
C GLU A 109 43.05 7.35 2.89
N PRO A 110 43.74 8.48 2.72
CA PRO A 110 45.06 8.48 2.09
C PRO A 110 46.02 7.76 3.04
N HIS A 111 46.60 6.64 2.59
CA HIS A 111 47.73 6.04 3.28
C HIS A 111 48.90 7.02 3.24
N ALA A 112 49.18 7.65 4.39
CA ALA A 112 50.39 8.44 4.59
C ALA A 112 51.62 7.52 4.44
N THR A 113 52.59 7.94 3.63
CA THR A 113 53.96 7.39 3.61
C THR A 113 54.91 8.48 4.05
#